data_AF-A0AAE0QY42-F1
#
_entry.id   AF-A0AAE0QY42-F1
#
_cell.length_a   1.000
_cell.length_b   1.000
_cell.length_c   1.000
_cell.angle_alpha   90.00
_cell.angle_beta   90.00
_cell.angle_gamma   90.00
#
_symmetry.space_group_name_H-M   'P 1'
#
loop_
_entity.id
_entity.type
_entity.pdbx_description
1 polymer ?
#
loop_
_entity_poly.entity_id
_entity_poly.type
_entity_poly.pdbx_seq_one_letter_code
_entity_poly.pdbx_strand_id
1 'polypeptide(L)'
;MSSTAMKKKVLLMGKSGSGKTSMRSIIFANYIARDTRRLGATIDVEHSHVRFLGNLVLNLWDCGGQDTFMENYFTSQRDNIFRNVEVLIYVFDVESRELEKDMHYYQSCLEAILQNSPDAKVFCLVHKMDLVQEDQRDLIFKEREEDLKRLSRPLLCTCFRTSIWDETLYKAWSSIVYQLIPNVQQLESNLRNFAQIIEADEVLLFERATFLVISHYQCKEQRDAHRFEKISNIIKQFKLSCSKLAASFQSMEVRNSNFAAFIDVFTSNTYVMVIMSDPSIRKSCSVPLLLPSSTFVMPGSILRSWRGWMAPSTACTCACVRHLNPLLRGPACQGNGTLGNSSYLLTSLHPGGFSRDSWPF
;
A
#
# COMPACT_ATOMS: atom_id res chain seq x y z
N MET A 1 9.56 -30.43 2.65
CA MET A 1 9.54 -29.92 4.03
C MET A 1 8.55 -28.76 4.08
N SER A 2 7.46 -28.88 4.84
CA SER A 2 6.50 -27.78 5.03
C SER A 2 7.25 -26.62 5.71
N SER A 3 7.52 -25.54 5.00
CA SER A 3 8.06 -24.32 5.61
C SER A 3 7.01 -23.80 6.58
N THR A 4 7.22 -23.97 7.88
CA THR A 4 6.39 -23.37 8.91
C THR A 4 6.39 -21.86 8.70
N ALA A 5 5.23 -21.32 8.30
CA ALA A 5 5.10 -19.89 8.05
C ALA A 5 5.41 -19.11 9.33
N MET A 6 6.30 -18.12 9.23
CA MET A 6 6.71 -17.32 10.39
C MET A 6 5.57 -16.39 10.77
N LYS A 7 5.05 -16.55 11.98
CA LYS A 7 3.95 -15.74 12.51
C LYS A 7 4.53 -14.58 13.31
N LYS A 8 4.17 -13.35 12.94
CA LYS A 8 4.57 -12.13 13.66
C LYS A 8 3.32 -11.46 14.22
N LYS A 9 3.30 -11.22 15.54
CA LYS A 9 2.19 -10.53 16.23
C LYS A 9 2.42 -9.03 16.16
N VAL A 10 1.46 -8.32 15.59
CA VAL A 10 1.48 -6.86 15.45
C VAL A 10 0.28 -6.30 16.19
N LEU A 11 0.54 -5.53 17.25
CA LEU A 11 -0.49 -4.84 18.00
C LEU A 11 -0.78 -3.48 17.36
N LEU A 12 -2.06 -3.17 17.18
CA LEU A 12 -2.53 -1.87 16.72
C LEU A 12 -3.40 -1.27 17.82
N MET A 13 -2.84 -0.30 18.55
CA MET A 13 -3.45 0.32 19.73
C MET A 13 -3.54 1.84 19.61
N GLY A 14 -4.37 2.45 20.47
CA GLY A 14 -4.62 3.89 20.49
C GLY A 14 -6.09 4.17 20.76
N LYS A 15 -6.41 5.42 21.10
CA LYS A 15 -7.76 5.84 21.50
C LYS A 15 -8.84 5.56 20.44
N SER A 16 -10.08 5.38 20.88
CA SER A 16 -11.23 5.25 19.99
C SER A 16 -11.30 6.43 19.02
N GLY A 17 -11.63 6.17 17.76
CA GLY A 17 -11.69 7.21 16.72
C GLY A 17 -10.35 7.65 16.12
N SER A 18 -9.20 7.14 16.61
CA SER A 18 -7.88 7.53 16.08
C SER A 18 -7.54 7.02 14.68
N GLY A 19 -8.39 6.16 14.07
CA GLY A 19 -8.23 5.70 12.68
C GLY A 19 -7.54 4.33 12.49
N LYS A 20 -7.32 3.57 13.56
CA LYS A 20 -6.70 2.22 13.54
C LYS A 20 -7.32 1.28 12.49
N THR A 21 -8.62 1.00 12.63
CA THR A 21 -9.38 0.12 11.73
C THR A 21 -9.40 0.65 10.31
N SER A 22 -9.51 1.98 10.14
CA SER A 22 -9.45 2.63 8.83
C SER A 22 -8.14 2.31 8.11
N MET A 23 -7.00 2.41 8.81
CA MET A 23 -5.68 2.08 8.24
C MET A 23 -5.57 0.61 7.86
N ARG A 24 -5.98 -0.29 8.75
CA ARG A 24 -5.99 -1.74 8.48
C ARG A 24 -6.82 -2.06 7.23
N SER A 25 -8.03 -1.50 7.12
CA SER A 25 -8.93 -1.74 6.00
C SER A 25 -8.39 -1.22 4.66
N ILE A 26 -7.72 -0.06 4.65
CA ILE A 26 -7.14 0.50 3.41
C ILE A 26 -6.00 -0.38 2.91
N ILE A 27 -5.05 -0.72 3.78
CA ILE A 27 -3.84 -1.45 3.39
C ILE A 27 -4.16 -2.92 3.06
N PHE A 28 -4.93 -3.59 3.92
CA PHE A 28 -5.11 -5.05 3.88
C PHE A 28 -6.48 -5.50 3.36
N ALA A 29 -7.52 -4.66 3.41
CA ALA A 29 -8.87 -5.03 2.99
C ALA A 29 -9.35 -4.30 1.73
N ASN A 30 -8.47 -3.56 1.03
CA ASN A 30 -8.78 -2.89 -0.23
C ASN A 30 -9.87 -1.80 -0.12
N TYR A 31 -10.05 -1.22 1.07
CA TYR A 31 -10.96 -0.08 1.24
C TYR A 31 -10.38 1.18 0.61
N ILE A 32 -11.25 2.02 0.06
CA ILE A 32 -10.90 3.42 -0.24
C ILE A 32 -11.12 4.29 1.00
N ALA A 33 -10.37 5.39 1.12
CA ALA A 33 -10.44 6.30 2.27
C ALA A 33 -11.88 6.74 2.60
N ARG A 34 -12.71 7.01 1.59
CA ARG A 34 -14.12 7.40 1.75
C ARG A 34 -14.98 6.34 2.44
N ASP A 35 -14.71 5.05 2.19
CA ASP A 35 -15.53 3.95 2.69
C ASP A 35 -15.28 3.70 4.18
N THR A 36 -14.15 4.18 4.71
CA THR A 36 -13.80 4.04 6.13
C THR A 36 -14.77 4.75 7.07
N ARG A 37 -15.53 5.75 6.58
CA ARG A 37 -16.58 6.44 7.35
C ARG A 37 -17.73 5.53 7.77
N ARG A 38 -17.90 4.36 7.12
CA ARG A 38 -18.93 3.37 7.45
C ARG A 38 -18.48 2.37 8.50
N LEU A 39 -17.20 2.40 8.90
CA LEU A 39 -16.67 1.51 9.92
C LEU A 39 -17.25 1.90 11.28
N GLY A 40 -17.83 0.93 11.97
CA GLY A 40 -18.26 1.08 13.35
C GLY A 40 -17.09 1.07 14.33
N ALA A 41 -17.38 1.33 15.61
CA ALA A 41 -16.39 1.14 16.66
C ALA A 41 -16.03 -0.34 16.80
N THR A 42 -14.74 -0.64 16.86
CA THR A 42 -14.25 -2.00 17.14
C THR A 42 -14.63 -2.39 18.55
N ILE A 43 -15.26 -3.55 18.67
CA ILE A 43 -15.61 -4.17 19.95
C ILE A 43 -14.47 -5.10 20.32
N ASP A 44 -13.86 -4.86 21.47
CA ASP A 44 -12.70 -5.61 21.94
C ASP A 44 -11.58 -5.71 20.88
N VAL A 45 -10.97 -6.89 20.66
CA VAL A 45 -9.88 -7.08 19.70
C VAL A 45 -10.39 -7.77 18.44
N GLU A 46 -10.17 -7.13 17.28
CA GLU A 46 -10.39 -7.77 15.99
C GLU A 46 -9.09 -8.34 15.43
N HIS A 47 -9.08 -9.66 15.20
CA HIS A 47 -7.91 -10.36 14.67
C HIS A 47 -7.94 -10.42 13.14
N SER A 48 -6.80 -10.16 12.51
CA SER A 48 -6.61 -10.31 11.07
C SER A 48 -5.32 -11.05 10.75
N HIS A 49 -5.43 -12.11 9.96
CA HIS A 49 -4.29 -12.92 9.52
C HIS A 49 -3.96 -12.57 8.07
N VAL A 50 -2.92 -11.76 7.88
CA VAL A 50 -2.48 -11.35 6.55
C VAL A 50 -1.27 -12.18 6.17
N ARG A 51 -1.38 -12.93 5.07
CA ARG A 51 -0.21 -13.58 4.45
C ARG A 51 0.56 -12.53 3.65
N PHE A 52 1.83 -12.39 3.96
CA PHE A 52 2.75 -11.46 3.32
C PHE A 52 3.93 -12.26 2.75
N LEU A 53 4.31 -12.01 1.50
CA LEU A 53 5.41 -12.73 0.82
C LEU A 53 5.31 -14.29 0.82
N GLY A 54 4.11 -14.83 1.05
CA GLY A 54 3.81 -16.26 1.08
C GLY A 54 4.20 -16.98 2.38
N ASN A 55 5.37 -16.69 2.97
CA ASN A 55 5.90 -17.38 4.14
C ASN A 55 5.81 -16.57 5.46
N LEU A 56 5.53 -15.26 5.40
CA LEU A 56 5.31 -14.42 6.56
C LEU A 56 3.80 -14.28 6.81
N VAL A 57 3.38 -14.46 8.05
CA VAL A 57 2.00 -14.24 8.47
C VAL A 57 1.98 -13.14 9.52
N LEU A 58 1.40 -12.01 9.15
CA LEU A 58 1.15 -10.89 10.05
C LEU A 58 -0.17 -11.14 10.77
N ASN A 59 -0.10 -11.34 12.08
CA ASN A 59 -1.26 -11.43 12.95
C ASN A 59 -1.49 -10.01 13.49
N LEU A 60 -2.37 -9.27 12.83
CA LEU A 60 -2.78 -7.93 13.25
C LEU A 60 -3.87 -8.04 14.31
N TRP A 61 -3.63 -7.38 15.44
CA TRP A 61 -4.56 -7.27 16.56
C TRP A 61 -5.02 -5.81 16.60
N ASP A 62 -6.19 -5.55 16.02
CA ASP A 62 -6.83 -4.24 16.02
C ASP A 62 -7.62 -4.09 17.32
N CYS A 63 -7.01 -3.43 18.31
CA CYS A 63 -7.58 -3.28 19.65
C CYS A 63 -8.56 -2.11 19.70
N GLY A 64 -9.78 -2.36 20.16
CA GLY A 64 -10.80 -1.34 20.39
C GLY A 64 -10.32 -0.31 21.41
N GLY A 65 -10.30 0.97 21.02
CA GLY A 65 -9.72 2.04 21.84
C GLY A 65 -10.67 2.69 22.83
N GLN A 66 -11.79 2.05 23.17
CA GLN A 66 -12.74 2.59 24.15
C GLN A 66 -12.16 2.41 25.56
N ASP A 67 -12.41 3.36 26.47
CA ASP A 67 -11.78 3.38 27.80
C ASP A 67 -11.96 2.06 28.56
N THR A 68 -13.19 1.51 28.55
CA THR A 68 -13.52 0.23 29.20
C THR A 68 -12.70 -0.95 28.65
N PHE A 69 -12.45 -0.99 27.34
CA PHE A 69 -11.62 -2.03 26.73
C PHE A 69 -10.14 -1.83 27.04
N MET A 70 -9.66 -0.58 26.99
CA MET A 70 -8.28 -0.24 27.32
C MET A 70 -7.93 -0.67 28.75
N GLU A 71 -8.77 -0.37 29.74
CA GLU A 71 -8.57 -0.80 31.13
C GLU A 71 -8.53 -2.33 31.25
N ASN A 72 -9.39 -3.05 30.52
CA ASN A 72 -9.39 -4.51 30.49
C ASN A 72 -8.09 -5.09 29.89
N TYR A 73 -7.50 -4.42 28.89
CA TYR A 73 -6.21 -4.82 28.32
C TYR A 73 -5.06 -4.71 29.30
N PHE A 74 -5.07 -3.71 30.20
CA PHE A 74 -4.00 -3.52 31.18
C PHE A 74 -4.18 -4.33 32.45
N THR A 75 -5.40 -4.77 32.75
CA THR A 75 -5.75 -5.53 33.96
C THR A 75 -5.92 -7.02 33.64
N SER A 76 -7.07 -7.41 33.11
CA SER A 76 -7.49 -8.81 33.00
C SER A 76 -6.85 -9.54 31.82
N GLN A 77 -6.58 -8.84 30.71
CA GLN A 77 -6.05 -9.45 29.48
C GLN A 77 -4.58 -9.12 29.21
N ARG A 78 -3.86 -8.56 30.20
CA ARG A 78 -2.49 -8.04 30.04
C ARG A 78 -1.55 -9.08 29.41
N ASP A 79 -1.52 -10.29 29.97
CA ASP A 79 -0.64 -11.35 29.47
C ASP A 79 -1.04 -11.84 28.07
N ASN A 80 -2.33 -11.86 27.74
CA ASN A 80 -2.80 -12.30 26.42
C ASN A 80 -2.44 -11.28 25.33
N ILE A 81 -2.63 -9.99 25.62
CA ILE A 81 -2.39 -8.90 24.66
C ILE A 81 -0.90 -8.65 24.48
N PHE A 82 -0.13 -8.54 25.57
CA PHE A 82 1.25 -8.02 25.50
C PHE A 82 2.32 -9.11 25.39
N ARG A 83 1.96 -10.39 25.41
CA ARG A 83 2.93 -11.50 25.21
C ARG A 83 3.21 -11.78 23.74
N ASN A 84 4.48 -12.10 23.45
CA ASN A 84 5.01 -12.45 22.14
C ASN A 84 4.70 -11.38 21.07
N VAL A 85 4.78 -10.11 21.44
CA VAL A 85 4.57 -8.97 20.54
C VAL A 85 5.87 -8.68 19.82
N GLU A 86 5.82 -8.61 18.49
CA GLU A 86 6.98 -8.26 17.67
C GLU A 86 7.01 -6.77 17.36
N VAL A 87 5.82 -6.20 17.16
CA VAL A 87 5.63 -4.79 16.83
C VAL A 87 4.41 -4.24 17.55
N LEU A 88 4.59 -3.09 18.21
CA LEU A 88 3.52 -2.23 18.68
C LEU A 88 3.39 -1.02 17.74
N ILE A 89 2.22 -0.84 17.14
CA ILE A 89 1.83 0.36 16.40
C ILE A 89 0.82 1.11 17.27
N TYR A 90 1.23 2.26 17.80
CA TYR A 90 0.35 3.13 18.58
C TYR A 90 -0.07 4.34 17.76
N VAL A 91 -1.38 4.61 17.72
CA VAL A 91 -1.97 5.62 16.83
C VAL A 91 -2.53 6.77 17.66
N PHE A 92 -1.96 7.95 17.47
CA PHE A 92 -2.41 9.21 18.06
C PHE A 92 -3.26 9.98 17.07
N ASP A 93 -4.38 10.52 17.55
CA ASP A 93 -5.19 11.47 16.78
C ASP A 93 -4.65 12.89 17.00
N VAL A 94 -4.27 13.58 15.92
CA VAL A 94 -3.73 14.94 16.01
C VAL A 94 -4.75 15.96 16.55
N GLU A 95 -6.05 15.70 16.38
CA GLU A 95 -7.14 16.55 16.91
C GLU A 95 -7.57 16.18 18.33
N SER A 96 -6.91 15.21 18.97
CA SER A 96 -7.29 14.79 20.31
C SER A 96 -7.18 15.96 21.29
N ARG A 97 -8.28 16.20 22.02
CA ARG A 97 -8.36 17.21 23.09
C ARG A 97 -7.83 16.71 24.43
N GLU A 98 -7.68 15.40 24.59
CA GLU A 98 -7.29 14.76 25.86
C GLU A 98 -5.88 14.16 25.74
N LEU A 99 -4.92 14.99 25.36
CA LEU A 99 -3.55 14.55 25.07
C LEU A 99 -2.87 13.90 26.27
N GLU A 100 -3.08 14.43 27.47
CA GLU A 100 -2.52 13.87 28.71
C GLU A 100 -3.02 12.43 28.94
N LYS A 101 -4.32 12.19 28.74
CA LYS A 101 -4.92 10.85 28.87
C LYS A 101 -4.37 9.90 27.79
N ASP A 102 -4.22 10.38 26.56
CA ASP A 102 -3.64 9.60 25.47
C ASP A 102 -2.19 9.19 25.77
N MET A 103 -1.42 10.08 26.40
CA MET A 103 -0.06 9.81 26.85
C MET A 103 -0.02 8.81 28.01
N HIS A 104 -0.93 8.89 28.97
CA HIS A 104 -1.04 7.91 30.05
C HIS A 104 -1.37 6.50 29.53
N TYR A 105 -2.28 6.38 28.57
CA TYR A 105 -2.56 5.09 27.94
C TYR A 105 -1.36 4.57 27.16
N TYR A 106 -0.65 5.46 26.47
CA TYR A 106 0.57 5.09 25.74
C TYR A 106 1.65 4.56 26.68
N GLN A 107 1.93 5.27 27.79
CA GLN A 107 2.89 4.82 28.81
C GLN A 107 2.49 3.47 29.41
N SER A 108 1.20 3.29 29.73
CA SER A 108 0.69 2.00 30.24
C SER A 108 0.92 0.85 29.25
N CYS A 109 0.75 1.10 27.94
CA CYS A 109 1.09 0.13 26.90
C CYS A 109 2.59 -0.19 26.88
N LEU A 110 3.45 0.83 26.99
CA LEU A 110 4.89 0.64 26.98
C LEU A 110 5.38 -0.16 28.19
N GLU A 111 4.84 0.11 29.37
CA GLU A 111 5.15 -0.66 30.58
C GLU A 111 4.75 -2.13 30.42
N ALA A 112 3.56 -2.39 29.86
CA ALA A 112 3.11 -3.75 29.60
C ALA A 112 3.97 -4.47 28.55
N ILE A 113 4.41 -3.76 27.50
CA ILE A 113 5.36 -4.27 26.50
C ILE A 113 6.72 -4.56 27.13
N LEU A 114 7.28 -3.63 27.90
CA LEU A 114 8.61 -3.78 28.49
C LEU A 114 8.68 -5.00 29.41
N GLN A 115 7.59 -5.32 30.11
CA GLN A 115 7.50 -6.49 30.98
C GLN A 115 7.33 -7.82 30.22
N ASN A 116 6.57 -7.83 29.11
CA ASN A 116 6.14 -9.06 28.45
C ASN A 116 6.82 -9.35 27.11
N SER A 117 7.36 -8.33 26.44
CA SER A 117 7.97 -8.38 25.11
C SER A 117 8.96 -7.22 24.93
N PRO A 118 10.09 -7.21 25.67
CA PRO A 118 11.05 -6.10 25.66
C PRO A 118 11.71 -5.87 24.29
N ASP A 119 11.79 -6.90 23.45
CA ASP A 119 12.36 -6.83 22.09
C ASP A 119 11.35 -6.29 21.04
N ALA A 120 10.13 -5.97 21.46
CA ALA A 120 9.10 -5.45 20.56
C ALA A 120 9.50 -4.07 20.01
N LYS A 121 9.32 -3.89 18.70
CA LYS A 121 9.59 -2.61 18.05
C LYS A 121 8.39 -1.68 18.20
N VAL A 122 8.63 -0.44 18.61
CA VAL A 122 7.58 0.55 18.86
C VAL A 122 7.51 1.55 17.71
N PHE A 123 6.33 1.69 17.12
CA PHE A 123 6.01 2.71 16.13
C PHE A 123 4.87 3.57 16.61
N CYS A 124 5.03 4.88 16.50
CA CYS A 124 3.99 5.84 16.80
C CYS A 124 3.53 6.56 15.54
N LEU A 125 2.24 6.52 15.27
CA LEU A 125 1.63 7.20 14.13
C LEU A 125 0.89 8.42 14.64
N VAL A 126 1.37 9.62 14.31
CA VAL A 126 0.61 10.86 14.45
C VAL A 126 -0.34 10.93 13.26
N HIS A 127 -1.60 10.58 13.49
CA HIS A 127 -2.59 10.33 12.46
C HIS A 127 -3.54 11.50 12.26
N LYS A 128 -4.26 11.49 11.12
CA LYS A 128 -5.16 12.55 10.65
C LYS A 128 -4.47 13.90 10.40
N MET A 129 -3.21 13.85 9.96
CA MET A 129 -2.41 15.05 9.68
C MET A 129 -2.97 15.88 8.51
N ASP A 130 -3.92 15.34 7.74
CA ASP A 130 -4.71 16.08 6.75
C ASP A 130 -5.53 17.24 7.35
N LEU A 131 -5.92 17.13 8.62
CA LEU A 131 -6.70 18.15 9.32
C LEU A 131 -5.86 19.35 9.78
N VAL A 132 -4.53 19.18 9.78
CA VAL A 132 -3.56 20.25 10.08
C VAL A 132 -3.18 20.97 8.79
N GLN A 133 -3.03 22.30 8.86
CA GLN A 133 -2.55 23.12 7.76
C GLN A 133 -1.13 22.73 7.34
N GLU A 134 -0.88 22.67 6.04
CA GLU A 134 0.34 22.07 5.47
C GLU A 134 1.64 22.68 6.00
N ASP A 135 1.66 24.00 6.18
CA ASP A 135 2.75 24.79 6.74
C ASP A 135 3.06 24.46 8.21
N GLN A 136 2.06 24.01 8.97
CA GLN A 136 2.21 23.65 10.39
C GLN A 136 2.49 22.16 10.63
N ARG A 137 2.29 21.30 9.62
CA ARG A 137 2.41 19.83 9.77
C ARG A 137 3.79 19.40 10.25
N ASP A 138 4.86 19.99 9.73
CA ASP A 138 6.24 19.63 10.10
C ASP A 138 6.56 20.06 11.53
N LEU A 139 6.10 21.24 11.94
CA LEU A 139 6.33 21.77 13.29
C LEU A 139 5.63 20.91 14.35
N ILE A 140 4.33 20.68 14.17
CA ILE A 140 3.52 19.86 15.08
C ILE A 140 4.06 18.44 15.14
N PHE A 141 4.44 17.85 14.00
CA PHE A 141 4.99 16.50 14.00
C PHE A 141 6.30 16.40 14.79
N LYS A 142 7.23 17.35 14.62
CA LYS A 142 8.52 17.34 15.34
C LYS A 142 8.33 17.47 16.84
N GLU A 143 7.48 18.39 17.29
CA GLU A 143 7.16 18.57 18.71
C GLU A 143 6.62 17.26 19.32
N ARG A 144 5.64 16.63 18.65
CA ARG A 144 5.09 15.34 19.10
C ARG A 144 6.11 14.21 19.06
N GLU A 145 6.95 14.17 18.04
CA GLU A 145 7.99 13.15 17.90
C GLU A 145 9.00 13.22 19.04
N GLU A 146 9.43 14.43 19.43
CA GLU A 146 10.35 14.64 20.55
C GLU A 146 9.73 14.19 21.88
N ASP A 147 8.48 14.56 22.13
CA ASP A 147 7.75 14.13 23.32
C ASP A 147 7.59 12.62 23.39
N LEU A 148 7.15 11.99 22.29
CA LEU A 148 6.97 10.55 22.22
C LEU A 148 8.31 9.84 22.45
N LYS A 149 9.38 10.23 21.75
CA LYS A 149 10.71 9.63 21.94
C LYS A 149 11.23 9.78 23.37
N ARG A 150 10.91 10.88 24.05
CA ARG A 150 11.27 11.08 25.47
C ARG A 150 10.50 10.13 26.37
N LEU A 151 9.18 9.99 26.16
CA LEU A 151 8.30 9.14 26.94
C LEU A 151 8.50 7.64 26.67
N SER A 152 8.99 7.27 25.48
CA SER A 152 9.21 5.87 25.11
C SER A 152 10.41 5.21 25.79
N ARG A 153 11.33 5.97 26.39
CA ARG A 153 12.56 5.42 26.96
C ARG A 153 12.24 4.40 28.06
N PRO A 154 12.91 3.23 28.10
CA PRO A 154 14.12 2.86 27.36
C PRO A 154 13.89 2.29 25.95
N LEU A 155 12.65 2.10 25.50
CA LEU A 155 12.32 1.53 24.19
C LEU A 155 12.61 2.54 23.07
N LEU A 156 13.09 2.02 21.93
CA LEU A 156 13.27 2.83 20.72
C LEU A 156 11.92 3.00 20.01
N CYS A 157 11.52 4.27 19.82
CA CYS A 157 10.30 4.64 19.12
C CYS A 157 10.60 5.32 17.79
N THR A 158 9.97 4.82 16.72
CA THR A 158 9.98 5.45 15.40
C THR A 158 8.62 6.11 15.15
N CYS A 159 8.62 7.41 14.85
CA CYS A 159 7.40 8.18 14.61
C CYS A 159 7.14 8.39 13.11
N PHE A 160 5.87 8.38 12.73
CA PHE A 160 5.43 8.78 11.39
C PHE A 160 4.22 9.69 11.47
N ARG A 161 4.20 10.74 10.63
CA ARG A 161 2.97 11.45 10.30
C ARG A 161 2.20 10.65 9.26
N THR A 162 0.90 10.49 9.46
CA THR A 162 0.07 9.67 8.59
C THR A 162 -1.29 10.30 8.31
N SER A 163 -1.79 10.10 7.10
CA SER A 163 -3.16 10.36 6.71
C SER A 163 -3.67 9.25 5.80
N ILE A 164 -4.98 8.95 5.88
CA ILE A 164 -5.64 8.02 4.95
C ILE A 164 -5.85 8.62 3.55
N TRP A 165 -5.64 9.92 3.39
CA TRP A 165 -5.90 10.65 2.14
C TRP A 165 -4.68 10.79 1.24
N ASP A 166 -3.48 10.46 1.73
CA ASP A 166 -2.22 10.62 1.02
C ASP A 166 -1.32 9.37 1.10
N GLU A 167 -0.13 9.45 0.51
CA GLU A 167 0.86 8.37 0.46
C GLU A 167 1.55 8.09 1.80
N THR A 168 1.42 8.97 2.80
CA THR A 168 2.18 8.87 4.06
C THR A 168 1.81 7.60 4.85
N LEU A 169 0.58 7.11 4.69
CA LEU A 169 0.16 5.84 5.25
C LEU A 169 0.95 4.66 4.67
N TYR A 170 1.17 4.64 3.35
CA TYR A 170 1.95 3.60 2.69
C TYR A 170 3.42 3.65 3.12
N LYS A 171 3.95 4.84 3.38
CA LYS A 171 5.31 5.02 3.93
C LYS A 171 5.48 4.37 5.28
N ALA A 172 4.58 4.70 6.21
CA ALA A 172 4.62 4.15 7.57
C ALA A 172 4.49 2.62 7.54
N TRP A 173 3.49 2.08 6.84
CA TRP A 173 3.28 0.63 6.77
C TRP A 173 4.38 -0.11 6.02
N SER A 174 4.94 0.47 4.95
CA SER A 174 6.07 -0.15 4.25
C SER A 174 7.29 -0.24 5.17
N SER A 175 7.58 0.82 5.94
CA SER A 175 8.69 0.80 6.92
C SER A 175 8.46 -0.21 8.04
N ILE A 176 7.25 -0.28 8.59
CA ILE A 176 6.89 -1.23 9.65
C ILE A 176 7.05 -2.67 9.15
N VAL A 177 6.48 -2.98 7.98
CA VAL A 177 6.52 -4.33 7.42
C VAL A 177 7.94 -4.69 6.99
N TYR A 178 8.71 -3.75 6.43
CA TYR A 178 10.13 -3.97 6.08
C TYR A 178 10.94 -4.51 7.26
N GLN A 179 10.70 -3.97 8.47
CA GLN A 179 11.38 -4.42 9.69
C GLN A 179 10.98 -5.83 10.18
N LEU A 180 9.90 -6.40 9.63
CA LEU A 180 9.42 -7.75 9.92
C LEU A 180 9.87 -8.78 8.89
N ILE A 181 10.39 -8.34 7.74
CA ILE A 181 10.79 -9.23 6.64
C ILE A 181 12.12 -9.89 6.99
N PRO A 182 12.19 -11.24 6.99
CA PRO A 182 13.44 -11.96 7.17
C PRO A 182 14.36 -11.78 5.95
N ASN A 183 15.68 -11.86 6.16
CA ASN A 183 16.68 -11.91 5.08
C ASN A 183 16.59 -10.76 4.06
N VAL A 184 16.17 -9.57 4.49
CA VAL A 184 15.97 -8.41 3.61
C VAL A 184 17.25 -8.01 2.86
N GLN A 185 18.42 -8.17 3.48
CA GLN A 185 19.72 -7.90 2.87
C GLN A 185 20.02 -8.80 1.66
N GLN A 186 19.62 -10.08 1.73
CA GLN A 186 19.78 -11.01 0.62
C GLN A 186 18.84 -10.64 -0.53
N LEU A 187 17.62 -10.22 -0.20
CA LEU A 187 16.65 -9.75 -1.20
C LEU A 187 17.16 -8.50 -1.92
N GLU A 188 17.70 -7.53 -1.20
CA GLU A 188 18.32 -6.32 -1.77
C GLU A 188 19.52 -6.65 -2.66
N SER A 189 20.38 -7.58 -2.23
CA SER A 189 21.53 -8.01 -3.01
C SER A 189 21.10 -8.68 -4.32
N ASN A 190 20.08 -9.54 -4.26
CA ASN A 190 19.52 -10.20 -5.44
C ASN A 190 18.85 -9.19 -6.38
N LEU A 191 18.11 -8.22 -5.83
CA LEU A 191 17.46 -7.17 -6.62
C LEU A 191 18.48 -6.25 -7.29
N ARG A 192 19.59 -5.94 -6.60
CA ARG A 192 20.72 -5.20 -7.16
C ARG A 192 21.37 -5.94 -8.32
N ASN A 193 21.66 -7.24 -8.15
CA ASN A 193 22.21 -8.06 -9.23
C ASN A 193 21.27 -8.12 -10.43
N PHE A 194 19.96 -8.30 -10.18
CA PHE A 194 18.94 -8.26 -11.22
C PHE A 194 18.95 -6.92 -11.96
N ALA A 195 18.94 -5.80 -11.24
CA ALA A 195 18.92 -4.46 -11.82
C ALA A 195 20.17 -4.16 -12.67
N GLN A 196 21.34 -4.67 -12.25
CA GLN A 196 22.59 -4.54 -13.00
C GLN A 196 22.58 -5.37 -14.30
N ILE A 197 22.03 -6.59 -14.27
CA ILE A 197 21.95 -7.46 -15.46
C ILE A 197 21.03 -6.86 -16.53
N ILE A 198 19.92 -6.24 -16.11
CA ILE A 198 18.96 -5.61 -17.03
C ILE A 198 19.30 -4.16 -17.35
N GLU A 199 20.40 -3.62 -16.79
CA GLU A 199 20.83 -2.23 -16.94
C GLU A 199 19.72 -1.20 -16.64
N ALA A 200 18.92 -1.47 -15.61
CA ALA A 200 17.85 -0.58 -15.20
C ALA A 200 18.37 0.55 -14.31
N ASP A 201 17.84 1.76 -14.49
CA ASP A 201 18.14 2.90 -13.62
C ASP A 201 17.57 2.69 -12.22
N GLU A 202 16.42 2.01 -12.16
CA GLU A 202 15.70 1.76 -10.93
C GLU A 202 14.79 0.54 -11.04
N VAL A 203 14.73 -0.21 -9.94
CA VAL A 203 13.85 -1.36 -9.80
C VAL A 203 13.17 -1.31 -8.44
N LEU A 204 11.84 -1.45 -8.43
CA LEU A 204 11.03 -1.53 -7.22
C LEU A 204 10.36 -2.89 -7.14
N LEU A 205 10.38 -3.48 -5.95
CA LEU A 205 9.70 -4.74 -5.66
C LEU A 205 8.55 -4.48 -4.70
N PHE A 206 7.34 -4.89 -5.08
CA PHE A 206 6.12 -4.68 -4.31
C PHE A 206 5.48 -6.01 -3.91
N GLU A 207 4.84 -6.04 -2.75
CA GLU A 207 4.01 -7.18 -2.36
C GLU A 207 2.69 -7.16 -3.15
N ARG A 208 2.27 -8.32 -3.64
CA ARG A 208 1.19 -8.43 -4.63
C ARG A 208 -0.17 -7.93 -4.15
N ALA A 209 -0.57 -8.23 -2.91
CA ALA A 209 -1.89 -7.89 -2.40
C ALA A 209 -1.98 -6.42 -1.97
N THR A 210 -1.03 -5.99 -1.14
CA THR A 210 -0.99 -4.69 -0.48
C THR A 210 -0.35 -3.60 -1.34
N PHE A 211 0.51 -3.97 -2.29
CA PHE A 211 1.35 -3.04 -3.05
C PHE A 211 2.32 -2.23 -2.18
N LEU A 212 2.62 -2.69 -0.96
CA LEU A 212 3.69 -2.12 -0.15
C LEU A 212 5.05 -2.40 -0.79
N VAL A 213 5.95 -1.44 -0.67
CA VAL A 213 7.33 -1.55 -1.18
C VAL A 213 8.10 -2.49 -0.25
N ILE A 214 8.73 -3.50 -0.81
CA ILE A 214 9.54 -4.47 -0.07
C ILE A 214 11.03 -4.11 -0.18
N SER A 215 11.48 -3.81 -1.39
CA SER A 215 12.88 -3.56 -1.69
C SER A 215 12.97 -2.69 -2.94
N HIS A 216 14.06 -1.94 -3.07
CA HIS A 216 14.32 -1.10 -4.22
C HIS A 216 15.81 -1.08 -4.55
N TYR A 217 16.11 -0.78 -5.81
CA TYR A 217 17.43 -0.45 -6.31
C TYR A 217 17.34 0.86 -7.09
N GLN A 218 18.32 1.74 -6.91
CA GLN A 218 18.45 2.97 -7.69
C GLN A 218 19.93 3.23 -7.99
N CYS A 219 20.24 3.61 -9.23
CA CYS A 219 21.60 3.97 -9.63
C CYS A 219 21.98 5.40 -9.18
N LYS A 220 21.02 6.32 -9.25
CA LYS A 220 21.16 7.72 -8.83
C LYS A 220 20.04 8.09 -7.88
N GLU A 221 20.34 8.97 -6.91
CA GLU A 221 19.30 9.60 -6.12
C GLU A 221 18.41 10.47 -7.01
N GLN A 222 17.12 10.41 -6.72
CA GLN A 222 16.08 11.02 -7.54
C GLN A 222 15.40 12.12 -6.73
N ARG A 223 14.86 13.12 -7.44
CA ARG A 223 14.37 14.37 -6.82
C ARG A 223 13.25 14.15 -5.80
N ASP A 224 12.38 13.16 -6.03
CA ASP A 224 11.24 12.86 -5.16
C ASP A 224 11.52 11.65 -4.27
N ALA A 225 11.82 11.89 -3.00
CA ALA A 225 12.07 10.86 -2.01
C ALA A 225 10.80 10.08 -1.58
N HIS A 226 9.60 10.54 -1.94
CA HIS A 226 8.31 9.91 -1.57
C HIS A 226 7.63 9.22 -2.75
N ARG A 227 8.36 9.04 -3.84
CA ARG A 227 7.82 8.44 -5.07
C ARG A 227 7.39 6.98 -4.89
N PHE A 228 8.06 6.21 -4.04
CA PHE A 228 7.76 4.78 -3.91
C PHE A 228 6.34 4.59 -3.35
N GLU A 229 5.99 5.41 -2.37
CA GLU A 229 4.70 5.36 -1.70
C GLU A 229 3.59 5.98 -2.55
N LYS A 230 3.92 7.03 -3.32
CA LYS A 230 3.03 7.57 -4.36
C LYS A 230 2.70 6.50 -5.39
N ILE A 231 3.70 5.76 -5.89
CA ILE A 231 3.49 4.67 -6.85
C ILE A 231 2.61 3.57 -6.24
N SER A 232 2.90 3.14 -5.00
CA SER A 232 2.06 2.17 -4.28
C SER A 232 0.60 2.61 -4.21
N ASN A 233 0.35 3.86 -3.79
CA ASN A 233 -1.00 4.40 -3.69
C ASN A 233 -1.69 4.45 -5.06
N ILE A 234 -1.01 4.98 -6.08
CA ILE A 234 -1.52 5.08 -7.45
C ILE A 234 -1.91 3.71 -8.01
N ILE A 235 -1.02 2.73 -7.94
CA ILE A 235 -1.28 1.38 -8.48
C ILE A 235 -2.36 0.68 -7.66
N LYS A 236 -2.41 0.88 -6.34
CA LYS A 236 -3.51 0.37 -5.53
C LYS A 236 -4.86 0.92 -6.01
N GLN A 237 -4.99 2.24 -6.16
CA GLN A 237 -6.22 2.86 -6.64
C GLN A 237 -6.61 2.36 -8.05
N PHE A 238 -5.62 2.15 -8.91
CA PHE A 238 -5.83 1.56 -10.23
C PHE A 238 -6.35 0.12 -10.13
N LYS A 239 -5.76 -0.73 -9.29
CA LYS A 239 -6.23 -2.10 -9.04
C LYS A 239 -7.67 -2.14 -8.54
N LEU A 240 -8.04 -1.23 -7.63
CA LEU A 240 -9.41 -1.12 -7.14
C LEU A 240 -10.38 -0.75 -8.26
N SER A 241 -9.94 0.11 -9.18
CA SER A 241 -10.72 0.49 -10.36
C SER A 241 -10.91 -0.69 -11.32
N CYS A 242 -9.87 -1.48 -11.57
CA CYS A 242 -9.97 -2.72 -12.35
C CYS A 242 -10.93 -3.73 -11.73
N SER A 243 -10.89 -3.89 -10.40
CA SER A 243 -11.75 -4.84 -9.68
C SER A 243 -13.23 -4.48 -9.79
N LYS A 244 -13.57 -3.19 -9.80
CA LYS A 244 -14.95 -2.71 -10.06
C LYS A 244 -15.46 -3.10 -11.45
N LEU A 245 -14.56 -3.37 -12.38
CA LEU A 245 -14.85 -3.79 -13.76
C LEU A 245 -14.74 -5.31 -13.94
N ALA A 246 -14.70 -6.08 -12.85
CA ALA A 246 -14.49 -7.53 -12.84
C ALA A 246 -13.21 -7.98 -13.58
N ALA A 247 -12.19 -7.13 -13.59
CA ALA A 247 -10.88 -7.41 -14.16
C ALA A 247 -9.77 -7.34 -13.09
N SER A 248 -8.76 -8.18 -13.23
CA SER A 248 -7.56 -8.13 -12.40
C SER A 248 -6.43 -7.43 -13.17
N PHE A 249 -5.74 -6.53 -12.50
CA PHE A 249 -4.53 -5.92 -13.02
C PHE A 249 -3.45 -6.99 -13.22
N GLN A 250 -2.79 -7.00 -14.38
CA GLN A 250 -1.70 -7.92 -14.70
C GLN A 250 -0.39 -7.18 -14.96
N SER A 251 -0.39 -6.20 -15.86
CA SER A 251 0.81 -5.44 -16.17
C SER A 251 0.49 -4.04 -16.69
N MET A 252 1.45 -3.14 -16.55
CA MET A 252 1.39 -1.77 -17.05
C MET A 252 2.72 -1.40 -17.70
N GLU A 253 2.64 -0.66 -18.80
CA GLU A 253 3.78 -0.10 -19.50
C GLU A 253 3.53 1.38 -19.72
N VAL A 254 4.43 2.21 -19.21
CA VAL A 254 4.37 3.67 -19.35
C VAL A 254 5.63 4.12 -20.08
N ARG A 255 5.49 4.81 -21.20
CA ARG A 255 6.61 5.35 -21.98
C ARG A 255 6.43 6.84 -22.22
N ASN A 256 7.53 7.56 -22.14
CA ASN A 256 7.63 8.92 -22.68
C ASN A 256 8.98 9.09 -23.37
N SER A 257 9.33 10.33 -23.75
CA SER A 257 10.60 10.65 -24.41
C SER A 257 11.83 10.44 -23.53
N ASN A 258 11.65 10.32 -22.20
CA ASN A 258 12.72 10.37 -21.21
C ASN A 258 12.93 9.02 -20.51
N PHE A 259 11.89 8.20 -20.38
CA PHE A 259 11.97 6.90 -19.73
C PHE A 259 10.86 5.94 -20.21
N ALA A 260 11.10 4.65 -20.00
CA ALA A 260 10.11 3.58 -20.05
C ALA A 260 10.02 2.92 -18.67
N ALA A 261 8.80 2.73 -18.18
CA ALA A 261 8.52 2.01 -16.94
C ALA A 261 7.62 0.81 -17.21
N PHE A 262 8.00 -0.34 -16.66
CA PHE A 262 7.28 -1.61 -16.79
C PHE A 262 6.91 -2.12 -15.42
N ILE A 263 5.62 -2.35 -15.19
CA ILE A 263 5.10 -2.99 -13.99
C ILE A 263 4.54 -4.35 -14.41
N ASP A 264 5.04 -5.43 -13.82
CA ASP A 264 4.60 -6.78 -14.15
C ASP A 264 4.61 -7.69 -12.93
N VAL A 265 3.85 -8.78 -13.01
CA VAL A 265 3.88 -9.83 -12.01
C VAL A 265 5.26 -10.49 -12.06
N PHE A 266 5.98 -10.50 -10.93
CA PHE A 266 7.32 -11.07 -10.85
C PHE A 266 7.29 -12.48 -10.26
N THR A 267 6.58 -12.64 -9.14
CA THR A 267 6.34 -13.94 -8.52
C THR A 267 4.86 -14.09 -8.18
N SER A 268 4.46 -15.24 -7.65
CA SER A 268 3.10 -15.42 -7.13
C SER A 268 2.73 -14.39 -6.04
N ASN A 269 3.71 -13.84 -5.34
CA ASN A 269 3.55 -12.94 -4.19
C ASN A 269 4.08 -11.51 -4.42
N THR A 270 4.68 -11.21 -5.58
CA THR A 270 5.29 -9.89 -5.83
C THR A 270 5.04 -9.34 -7.23
N TYR A 271 4.97 -8.02 -7.31
CA TYR A 271 5.12 -7.24 -8.54
C TYR A 271 6.53 -6.66 -8.60
N VAL A 272 7.06 -6.47 -9.80
CA VAL A 272 8.27 -5.69 -10.05
C VAL A 272 7.93 -4.50 -10.93
N MET A 273 8.53 -3.36 -10.62
CA MET A 273 8.57 -2.20 -11.50
C MET A 273 10.00 -1.94 -11.92
N VAL A 274 10.23 -1.82 -13.23
CA VAL A 274 11.54 -1.53 -13.81
C VAL A 274 11.44 -0.21 -14.55
N ILE A 275 12.37 0.72 -14.28
CA ILE A 275 12.47 2.01 -14.95
C ILE A 275 13.79 2.07 -15.72
N MET A 276 13.71 2.47 -16.99
CA MET A 276 14.85 2.60 -17.89
C MET A 276 14.80 3.95 -18.61
N SER A 277 15.91 4.66 -18.67
CA SER A 277 16.05 5.95 -19.35
C SER A 277 16.15 5.79 -20.87
N ASP A 278 16.52 4.60 -21.36
CA ASP A 278 16.49 4.31 -22.79
C ASP A 278 15.08 3.86 -23.21
N PRO A 279 14.30 4.73 -23.90
CA PRO A 279 12.95 4.40 -24.33
C PRO A 279 12.93 3.44 -25.53
N SER A 280 14.07 3.11 -26.13
CA SER A 280 14.17 2.20 -27.27
C SER A 280 14.10 0.73 -26.87
N ILE A 281 14.36 0.42 -25.60
CA ILE A 281 14.31 -0.94 -25.05
C ILE A 281 12.85 -1.42 -25.05
N ARG A 282 12.57 -2.45 -25.86
CA ARG A 282 11.25 -3.08 -25.98
C ARG A 282 11.20 -4.35 -25.14
N LYS A 283 10.01 -4.73 -24.66
CA LYS A 283 9.77 -6.10 -24.18
C LYS A 283 10.00 -7.08 -25.35
N SER A 284 11.17 -7.70 -25.44
CA SER A 284 11.40 -8.82 -26.37
C SER A 284 11.17 -10.14 -25.63
N CYS A 285 9.91 -10.52 -25.42
CA CYS A 285 9.45 -11.90 -25.23
C CYS A 285 7.98 -11.92 -24.80
N SER A 286 7.09 -11.99 -25.78
CA SER A 286 5.88 -12.80 -25.70
C SER A 286 5.53 -13.17 -27.13
N VAL A 287 5.64 -14.46 -27.45
CA VAL A 287 5.06 -15.05 -28.66
C VAL A 287 3.67 -14.44 -28.85
N PRO A 288 3.32 -13.89 -30.02
CA PRO A 288 2.01 -13.31 -30.25
C PRO A 288 0.97 -14.44 -30.32
N LEU A 289 0.52 -14.92 -29.18
CA LEU A 289 -0.83 -15.47 -29.10
C LEU A 289 -1.75 -14.26 -29.14
N LEU A 290 -2.34 -14.05 -30.33
CA LEU A 290 -3.45 -13.15 -30.61
C LEU A 290 -4.53 -13.31 -29.54
N LEU A 291 -4.42 -12.56 -28.45
CA LEU A 291 -5.52 -12.27 -27.53
C LEU A 291 -5.74 -10.77 -27.59
N PRO A 292 -6.99 -10.31 -27.79
CA PRO A 292 -7.28 -8.89 -27.97
C PRO A 292 -6.91 -8.12 -26.70
N SER A 293 -5.85 -7.34 -26.77
CA SER A 293 -5.52 -6.31 -25.80
C SER A 293 -6.64 -5.28 -25.82
N SER A 294 -7.48 -5.27 -24.79
CA SER A 294 -8.49 -4.22 -24.62
C SER A 294 -7.80 -2.93 -24.20
N THR A 295 -7.81 -1.94 -25.07
CA THR A 295 -7.31 -0.59 -24.81
C THR A 295 -8.15 0.02 -23.68
N PHE A 296 -7.55 0.22 -22.50
CA PHE A 296 -8.26 0.77 -21.35
C PHE A 296 -7.93 2.25 -21.20
N VAL A 297 -8.93 3.12 -21.34
CA VAL A 297 -8.79 4.55 -21.07
C VAL A 297 -8.75 4.75 -19.55
N MET A 298 -7.64 5.27 -19.03
CA MET A 298 -7.47 5.61 -17.61
C MET A 298 -8.57 6.60 -17.17
N PRO A 299 -9.22 6.40 -16.00
CA PRO A 299 -10.15 7.38 -15.44
C PRO A 299 -9.48 8.75 -15.24
N GLY A 300 -10.19 9.84 -15.54
CA GLY A 300 -9.64 11.21 -15.51
C GLY A 300 -9.11 11.68 -14.14
N SER A 301 -9.53 11.05 -13.04
CA SER A 301 -9.02 11.28 -11.68
C SER A 301 -7.63 10.64 -11.46
N ILE A 302 -7.38 9.47 -12.07
CA ILE A 302 -6.08 8.80 -12.07
C ILE A 302 -5.12 9.56 -12.98
N LEU A 303 -5.53 9.96 -14.19
CA LEU A 303 -4.72 10.84 -15.05
C LEU A 303 -4.26 12.13 -14.34
N ARG A 304 -5.06 12.69 -13.42
CA ARG A 304 -4.68 13.85 -12.60
C ARG A 304 -3.61 13.54 -11.54
N SER A 305 -3.65 12.39 -10.88
CA SER A 305 -2.63 12.02 -9.87
C SER A 305 -1.27 11.73 -10.49
N TRP A 306 -1.24 11.35 -11.77
CA TRP A 306 -0.02 11.15 -12.54
C TRP A 306 0.49 12.43 -13.25
N ARG A 307 -0.20 13.59 -13.14
CA ARG A 307 0.21 14.84 -13.82
C ARG A 307 1.60 15.35 -13.43
N GLY A 308 2.10 14.98 -12.25
CA GLY A 308 3.47 15.30 -11.84
C GLY A 308 4.55 14.55 -12.64
N TRP A 309 4.18 13.49 -13.36
CA TRP A 309 5.07 12.61 -14.12
C TRP A 309 4.73 12.55 -15.63
N MET A 310 3.48 12.82 -16.00
CA MET A 310 3.05 12.75 -17.40
C MET A 310 3.33 14.07 -18.13
N ALA A 311 4.43 14.09 -18.90
CA ALA A 311 4.54 15.03 -20.01
C ALA A 311 3.39 14.78 -21.03
N PRO A 312 2.96 15.79 -21.81
CA PRO A 312 1.85 15.68 -22.77
C PRO A 312 1.97 14.55 -23.80
N SER A 313 3.17 13.97 -23.97
CA SER A 313 3.51 12.88 -24.90
C SER A 313 3.61 11.49 -24.25
N THR A 314 3.14 11.30 -23.01
CA THR A 314 3.26 10.02 -22.29
C THR A 314 2.24 9.00 -22.81
N ALA A 315 2.72 7.89 -23.37
CA ALA A 315 1.91 6.75 -23.78
C ALA A 315 1.83 5.72 -22.63
N CYS A 316 0.62 5.27 -22.30
CA CYS A 316 0.39 4.25 -21.27
C CYS A 316 -0.41 3.10 -21.84
N THR A 317 0.10 1.87 -21.69
CA THR A 317 -0.55 0.62 -22.09
C THR A 317 -0.75 -0.23 -20.84
N CYS A 318 -1.94 -0.82 -20.66
CA CYS A 318 -2.24 -1.65 -19.50
C CYS A 318 -2.87 -2.96 -19.95
N ALA A 319 -2.47 -4.07 -19.34
CA ALA A 319 -3.09 -5.36 -19.49
C ALA A 319 -3.87 -5.73 -18.22
N CYS A 320 -5.16 -6.04 -18.40
CA CYS A 320 -6.03 -6.54 -17.35
C CYS A 320 -6.71 -7.82 -17.82
N VAL A 321 -6.84 -8.81 -16.93
CA VAL A 321 -7.52 -10.08 -17.23
C VAL A 321 -8.93 -10.03 -16.64
N ARG A 322 -9.95 -10.16 -17.50
CA ARG A 322 -11.34 -10.34 -17.03
C ARG A 322 -11.54 -11.76 -16.53
N HIS A 323 -12.15 -11.90 -15.36
CA HIS A 323 -12.62 -13.20 -14.89
C HIS A 323 -13.99 -13.47 -15.52
N LEU A 324 -14.04 -14.28 -16.59
CA LEU A 324 -15.29 -14.80 -17.12
C LEU A 324 -15.81 -15.90 -16.18
N ASN A 325 -17.05 -15.77 -15.75
CA ASN A 325 -17.72 -16.69 -14.83
C ASN A 325 -17.89 -18.08 -15.53
N PRO A 326 -17.41 -19.21 -14.97
CA PRO A 326 -17.48 -20.52 -15.63
C PRO A 326 -18.91 -21.05 -15.87
N LEU A 327 -19.91 -20.48 -15.19
CA LEU A 327 -21.30 -20.95 -15.18
C LEU A 327 -22.18 -20.40 -16.32
N LEU A 328 -21.62 -19.61 -17.25
CA LEU A 328 -22.35 -19.09 -18.43
C LEU A 328 -21.97 -19.81 -19.74
N ARG A 329 -21.63 -21.11 -19.69
CA ARG A 329 -21.62 -21.96 -20.89
C ARG A 329 -23.02 -22.57 -21.08
N GLY A 330 -23.89 -21.84 -21.77
CA GLY A 330 -25.12 -22.40 -22.36
C GLY A 330 -24.80 -23.29 -23.58
N PRO A 331 -25.67 -24.25 -23.94
CA PRO A 331 -25.37 -25.27 -24.93
C PRO A 331 -25.42 -24.72 -26.37
N ALA A 332 -24.62 -25.36 -27.21
CA ALA A 332 -24.40 -25.17 -28.65
C ALA A 332 -25.50 -24.42 -29.45
N CYS A 333 -25.09 -23.34 -30.12
CA CYS A 333 -25.65 -22.97 -31.42
C CYS A 333 -24.80 -23.63 -32.52
N GLN A 334 -25.32 -24.72 -33.10
CA GLN A 334 -24.94 -25.15 -34.44
C GLN A 334 -25.40 -24.08 -35.44
N GLY A 335 -24.49 -23.57 -36.26
CA GLY A 335 -24.80 -22.61 -37.31
C GLY A 335 -23.56 -22.24 -38.11
N ASN A 336 -23.44 -22.81 -39.32
CA ASN A 336 -22.50 -22.37 -40.34
C ASN A 336 -22.72 -20.87 -40.62
N GLY A 337 -21.66 -20.06 -40.52
CA GLY A 337 -21.72 -18.66 -40.91
C GLY A 337 -20.54 -17.85 -40.39
N THR A 338 -19.67 -17.44 -41.31
CA THR A 338 -18.63 -16.41 -41.20
C THR A 338 -18.79 -15.45 -40.01
N LEU A 339 -17.91 -15.58 -39.01
CA LEU A 339 -17.73 -14.61 -37.92
C LEU A 339 -17.12 -13.31 -38.49
N GLY A 340 -17.98 -12.31 -38.71
CA GLY A 340 -17.56 -10.94 -38.97
C GLY A 340 -16.94 -10.33 -37.72
N ASN A 341 -15.62 -10.17 -37.74
CA ASN A 341 -14.89 -9.30 -36.83
C ASN A 341 -15.23 -7.83 -37.18
N SER A 342 -15.91 -7.13 -36.28
CA SER A 342 -15.99 -5.67 -36.35
C SER A 342 -14.92 -5.08 -35.43
N SER A 343 -13.85 -4.59 -36.05
CA SER A 343 -12.69 -3.94 -35.45
C SER A 343 -12.91 -2.43 -35.40
N TYR A 344 -12.58 -1.80 -34.27
CA TYR A 344 -12.30 -0.37 -34.22
C TYR A 344 -10.87 -0.16 -33.71
N LEU A 345 -10.02 0.35 -34.61
CA LEU A 345 -8.69 0.86 -34.37
C LEU A 345 -8.81 2.37 -34.12
N LEU A 346 -8.19 2.89 -33.06
CA LEU A 346 -7.87 4.31 -32.96
C LEU A 346 -6.46 4.50 -32.41
N THR A 347 -5.60 5.03 -33.27
CA THR A 347 -4.25 5.53 -33.03
C THR A 347 -4.24 6.87 -32.30
N SER A 348 -3.20 7.09 -31.49
CA SER A 348 -2.66 8.38 -31.02
C SER A 348 -3.62 9.37 -30.33
N LEU A 349 -3.45 9.61 -29.04
CA LEU A 349 -3.94 10.83 -28.38
C LEU A 349 -2.90 11.93 -28.51
N HIS A 350 -3.15 12.92 -29.36
CA HIS A 350 -2.47 14.23 -29.32
C HIS A 350 -3.03 15.08 -28.16
N PRO A 351 -2.21 15.92 -27.52
CA PRO A 351 -2.65 16.81 -26.45
C PRO A 351 -3.25 18.08 -27.06
N GLY A 352 -4.57 18.13 -27.21
CA GLY A 352 -5.26 19.33 -27.66
C GLY A 352 -6.75 19.13 -27.73
N GLY A 353 -7.49 19.67 -26.76
CA GLY A 353 -8.95 19.72 -26.78
C GLY A 353 -9.62 19.00 -25.61
N PHE A 354 -9.49 19.54 -24.40
CA PHE A 354 -10.55 19.39 -23.41
C PHE A 354 -11.15 20.78 -23.20
N SER A 355 -12.23 21.07 -23.91
CA SER A 355 -13.14 22.14 -23.52
C SER A 355 -13.64 21.82 -22.12
N ARG A 356 -13.63 22.86 -21.25
CA ARG A 356 -14.48 22.88 -20.06
C ARG A 356 -15.93 22.70 -20.53
N ASP A 357 -16.77 22.23 -19.63
CA ASP A 357 -18.22 22.07 -19.79
C ASP A 357 -18.65 20.71 -20.32
N SER A 358 -18.69 19.71 -19.43
CA SER A 358 -19.79 18.74 -19.31
C SER A 358 -19.39 17.57 -18.38
N TRP A 359 -19.58 17.76 -17.08
CA TRP A 359 -19.88 16.64 -16.18
C TRP A 359 -20.95 17.13 -15.19
N PRO A 360 -22.13 16.49 -15.14
CA PRO A 360 -23.10 16.76 -14.07
C PRO A 360 -22.58 16.12 -12.77
N PHE A 361 -22.96 16.78 -11.67
CA PHE A 361 -22.55 16.60 -10.28
C PHE A 361 -22.41 15.17 -9.75
#